data_AF-A0A8R1Y5S9-F1
#
_entry.id   AF-A0A8R1Y5S9-F1
#
_cell.length_a   1.000
_cell.length_b   1.000
_cell.length_c   1.000
_cell.angle_alpha   90.00
_cell.angle_beta   90.00
_cell.angle_gamma   90.00
#
_symmetry.space_group_name_H-M   'P 1'
#
loop_
_entity.id
_entity.type
_entity.pdbx_description
1 polymer ?
#
loop_
_entity_poly.entity_id
_entity_poly.type
_entity_poly.pdbx_seq_one_letter_code
_entity_poly.pdbx_strand_id
1 'polypeptide(L)'
;MSSIDVKMLFLTLLTFSFVHAFYDYDRITGRPISSSSHSQQNEVEVKWNYYGKIRRFTVRSESCCIYDELKKTLHSYEPAFKGVLVWKDDENDLVLLNSSNELSVAMKYKPDKFLRLNTTEWKIAIFGLSSLHREMIFVKQLPENPNN
;
A
#
# COMPACT_ATOMS: atom_id res chain seq x y z
N MET A 1 -27.17 -38.39 -23.91
CA MET A 1 -26.36 -37.94 -22.76
C MET A 1 -26.88 -36.58 -22.33
N SER A 2 -27.33 -36.45 -21.07
CA SER A 2 -27.99 -35.23 -20.60
C SER A 2 -26.96 -34.16 -20.19
N SER A 3 -27.29 -32.88 -20.41
CA SER A 3 -26.41 -31.72 -20.17
C SER A 3 -25.94 -31.57 -18.71
N ILE A 4 -26.55 -32.28 -17.77
CA ILE A 4 -26.26 -32.21 -16.33
C ILE A 4 -24.92 -32.88 -16.00
N ASP A 5 -24.52 -33.94 -16.71
CA ASP A 5 -23.30 -34.70 -16.42
C ASP A 5 -22.02 -33.87 -16.60
N VAL A 6 -21.97 -33.03 -17.64
CA VAL A 6 -20.75 -32.26 -17.96
C VAL A 6 -20.50 -31.17 -16.92
N LYS A 7 -21.55 -30.52 -16.40
CA LYS A 7 -21.40 -29.45 -15.40
C LYS A 7 -20.91 -29.97 -14.04
N MET A 8 -21.39 -31.15 -13.63
CA MET A 8 -20.91 -31.83 -12.42
C MET A 8 -19.42 -32.17 -12.53
N LEU A 9 -18.97 -32.61 -13.71
CA LEU A 9 -17.57 -32.97 -13.97
C LEU A 9 -16.64 -31.76 -13.95
N PHE A 10 -17.10 -30.59 -14.43
CA PHE A 10 -16.34 -29.34 -14.32
C PHE A 10 -16.26 -28.84 -12.87
N LEU A 11 -17.35 -28.93 -12.09
CA LEU A 11 -17.32 -28.49 -10.69
C LEU A 11 -16.38 -29.34 -9.83
N THR A 12 -16.40 -30.66 -10.02
CA THR A 12 -15.50 -31.58 -9.29
C THR A 12 -14.04 -31.37 -9.67
N LEU A 13 -13.72 -31.17 -10.95
CA LEU A 13 -12.37 -30.83 -11.39
C LEU A 13 -11.88 -29.51 -10.78
N LEU A 14 -12.74 -28.48 -10.73
CA LEU A 14 -12.36 -27.18 -10.16
C LEU A 14 -12.09 -27.28 -8.65
N THR A 15 -12.85 -28.09 -7.93
CA THR A 15 -12.56 -28.39 -6.51
C THR A 15 -11.31 -29.23 -6.33
N PHE A 16 -11.03 -30.21 -7.20
CA PHE A 16 -9.82 -31.02 -7.12
C PHE A 16 -8.56 -30.18 -7.40
N SER A 17 -8.62 -29.26 -8.36
CA SER A 17 -7.52 -28.31 -8.60
C SER A 17 -7.33 -27.33 -7.43
N PHE A 18 -8.42 -26.89 -6.79
CA PHE A 18 -8.31 -26.06 -5.59
C PHE A 18 -7.72 -26.82 -4.41
N VAL A 19 -8.05 -28.11 -4.24
CA VAL A 19 -7.50 -28.92 -3.14
C VAL A 19 -6.04 -29.29 -3.42
N HIS A 20 -5.66 -29.63 -4.65
CA HIS A 20 -4.27 -30.02 -4.97
C HIS A 20 -3.28 -28.85 -5.00
N ALA A 21 -3.72 -27.61 -5.27
CA ALA A 21 -2.84 -26.45 -5.29
C ALA A 21 -2.32 -26.04 -3.89
N PHE A 22 -2.87 -26.59 -2.80
CA PHE A 22 -2.46 -26.26 -1.43
C PHE A 22 -1.65 -27.35 -0.71
N TYR A 23 -1.32 -28.46 -1.37
CA TYR A 23 -0.44 -29.48 -0.78
C TYR A 23 0.86 -29.58 -1.58
N ASP A 24 1.74 -28.59 -1.42
CA ASP A 24 3.14 -28.77 -1.79
C ASP A 24 3.75 -29.84 -0.87
N TYR A 25 4.02 -31.00 -1.47
CA TYR A 25 4.54 -32.19 -0.79
C TYR A 25 6.05 -32.27 -1.03
N ASP A 26 6.84 -32.47 0.02
CA ASP A 26 8.28 -32.64 -0.14
C ASP A 26 8.52 -34.01 -0.78
N ARG A 27 8.95 -34.00 -2.06
CA ARG A 27 9.18 -35.23 -2.83
C ARG A 27 10.34 -36.08 -2.26
N ILE A 28 11.17 -35.51 -1.37
CA ILE A 28 12.35 -36.17 -0.80
C ILE A 28 12.01 -36.86 0.53
N THR A 29 11.23 -36.21 1.40
CA THR A 29 10.98 -36.71 2.77
C THR A 29 9.59 -37.32 2.95
N GLY A 30 8.68 -37.12 1.98
CA GLY A 30 7.32 -37.64 2.04
C GLY A 30 6.51 -37.12 3.23
N ARG A 31 6.97 -36.04 3.87
CA ARG A 31 6.23 -35.29 4.89
C ARG A 31 5.56 -34.11 4.19
N PRO A 32 4.43 -33.58 4.74
CA PRO A 32 4.02 -32.24 4.36
C PRO A 32 5.26 -31.35 4.53
N ILE A 33 5.61 -30.56 3.51
CA ILE A 33 6.46 -29.41 3.78
C ILE A 33 5.63 -28.67 4.81
N SER A 34 6.02 -28.71 6.08
CA SER A 34 5.77 -27.60 6.95
C SER A 34 6.51 -26.49 6.24
N SER A 35 5.84 -25.91 5.24
CA SER A 35 5.98 -24.53 4.93
C SER A 35 5.73 -23.99 6.32
N SER A 36 6.80 -23.57 6.98
CA SER A 36 6.68 -22.33 7.66
C SER A 36 6.08 -21.43 6.59
N SER A 37 4.76 -21.35 6.60
CA SER A 37 4.06 -20.15 6.26
C SER A 37 4.67 -19.12 7.21
N HIS A 38 5.89 -18.70 6.89
CA HIS A 38 6.22 -17.31 6.93
C HIS A 38 5.20 -16.67 5.99
N SER A 39 3.94 -16.59 6.44
CA SER A 39 3.15 -15.38 6.24
C SER A 39 4.17 -14.30 6.57
N GLN A 40 4.75 -13.69 5.54
CA GLN A 40 5.76 -12.66 5.74
C GLN A 40 5.06 -11.63 6.59
N GLN A 41 5.36 -11.64 7.88
CA GLN A 41 4.67 -10.78 8.82
C GLN A 41 5.13 -9.39 8.46
N ASN A 42 4.27 -8.68 7.74
CA ASN A 42 4.59 -7.35 7.27
C ASN A 42 4.38 -6.44 8.46
N GLU A 43 5.51 -6.02 9.05
CA GLU A 43 5.55 -5.12 10.19
C GLU A 43 6.13 -3.77 9.75
N VAL A 44 5.42 -2.69 10.05
CA VAL A 44 5.90 -1.33 9.80
C VAL A 44 5.73 -0.47 11.05
N GLU A 45 6.84 0.10 11.51
CA GLU A 45 6.80 1.14 12.53
C GLU A 45 6.42 2.47 11.89
N VAL A 46 5.37 3.09 12.38
CA VAL A 46 4.80 4.32 11.83
C VAL A 46 5.03 5.46 12.80
N LYS A 47 5.54 6.58 12.29
CA LYS A 47 5.52 7.88 12.96
C LYS A 47 4.52 8.77 12.22
N TRP A 48 3.34 8.95 12.82
CA TRP A 48 2.25 9.70 12.22
C TRP A 48 2.09 11.07 12.89
N ASN A 49 2.06 12.12 12.10
CA ASN A 49 1.74 13.49 12.51
C ASN A 49 0.32 13.86 12.07
N TYR A 50 -0.60 13.93 13.02
CA TYR A 50 -1.98 14.36 12.79
C TYR A 50 -2.16 15.80 13.28
N TYR A 51 -2.07 16.77 12.38
CA TYR A 51 -2.22 18.20 12.70
C TYR A 51 -1.40 18.66 13.92
N GLY A 52 -0.13 18.26 13.98
CA GLY A 52 0.80 18.59 15.07
C GLY A 52 0.82 17.58 16.23
N LYS A 53 -0.14 16.66 16.31
CA LYS A 53 -0.12 15.56 17.28
C LYS A 53 0.66 14.39 16.70
N ILE A 54 1.82 14.09 17.28
CA ILE A 54 2.68 13.00 16.83
C ILE A 54 2.34 11.72 17.60
N ARG A 55 2.10 10.64 16.87
CA ARG A 55 1.92 9.28 17.40
C ARG A 55 2.93 8.32 16.78
N ARG A 56 3.33 7.32 17.56
CA ARG A 56 4.16 6.21 17.11
C ARG A 56 3.45 4.92 17.43
N PHE A 57 3.36 4.02 16.46
CA PHE A 57 2.73 2.72 16.61
C PHE A 57 3.28 1.77 15.57
N THR A 58 2.99 0.49 15.74
CA THR A 58 3.41 -0.54 14.81
C THR A 58 2.18 -1.17 14.19
N VAL A 59 2.17 -1.27 12.86
CA VAL A 59 1.14 -1.97 12.11
C VAL A 59 1.70 -3.32 11.72
N ARG A 60 0.98 -4.38 12.06
CA ARG A 60 1.30 -5.76 11.70
C ARG A 60 0.19 -6.31 10.83
N SER A 61 0.55 -6.98 9.74
CA SER A 61 -0.39 -7.75 8.94
C SER A 61 0.17 -9.13 8.67
N GLU A 62 -0.68 -10.14 8.86
CA GLU A 62 -0.40 -11.54 8.51
C GLU A 62 -0.62 -11.81 7.01
N SER A 63 -1.20 -10.85 6.29
CA SER A 63 -1.56 -10.98 4.87
C SER A 63 -1.12 -9.76 4.06
N CYS A 64 -1.53 -9.69 2.78
CA CYS A 64 -1.21 -8.59 1.88
C CYS A 64 -1.89 -7.25 2.24
N CYS A 65 -2.80 -7.23 3.22
CA CYS A 65 -3.67 -6.08 3.52
C CYS A 65 -3.11 -5.12 4.58
N ILE A 66 -1.79 -4.83 4.54
CA ILE A 66 -1.16 -3.91 5.51
C ILE A 66 -1.72 -2.48 5.43
N TYR A 67 -2.18 -2.06 4.25
CA TYR A 67 -2.82 -0.75 4.08
C TYR A 67 -4.13 -0.63 4.84
N ASP A 68 -4.96 -1.68 4.83
CA ASP A 68 -6.23 -1.70 5.54
C ASP A 68 -6.02 -1.69 7.06
N GLU A 69 -5.03 -2.45 7.55
CA GLU A 69 -4.65 -2.43 8.96
C GLU A 69 -4.08 -1.09 9.40
N LEU A 70 -3.30 -0.42 8.54
CA LEU A 70 -2.86 0.95 8.77
C LEU A 70 -4.08 1.88 8.91
N LYS A 71 -5.04 1.85 7.98
CA LYS A 71 -6.24 2.68 8.03
C LYS A 71 -7.07 2.42 9.29
N LYS A 72 -7.30 1.15 9.64
CA LYS A 72 -8.00 0.75 10.87
C LYS A 72 -7.29 1.28 12.12
N THR A 73 -5.97 1.17 12.17
CA THR A 73 -5.16 1.68 13.29
C THR A 73 -5.29 3.20 13.41
N LEU A 74 -5.21 3.93 12.30
CA LEU A 74 -5.40 5.39 12.29
C LEU A 74 -6.80 5.78 12.81
N HIS A 75 -7.85 5.07 12.37
CA HIS A 75 -9.22 5.30 12.85
C HIS A 75 -9.43 4.95 14.33
N SER A 76 -8.68 4.00 14.88
CA SER A 76 -8.75 3.72 16.33
C SER A 76 -8.19 4.86 17.19
N TYR A 77 -7.19 5.60 16.68
CA TYR A 77 -6.63 6.76 17.36
C TYR A 77 -7.43 8.04 17.12
N GLU A 78 -8.06 8.15 15.95
CA GLU A 78 -8.85 9.29 15.55
C GLU A 78 -10.09 8.81 14.77
N PRO A 79 -11.20 8.49 15.46
CA PRO A 79 -12.42 8.03 14.81
C PRO A 79 -12.99 9.04 13.82
N ALA A 80 -12.82 10.34 14.11
CA ALA A 80 -13.25 11.44 13.24
C ALA A 80 -12.14 11.88 12.27
N PHE A 81 -11.32 10.93 11.79
CA PHE A 81 -10.20 11.20 10.87
C PHE A 81 -10.64 12.12 9.73
N LYS A 82 -10.05 13.32 9.67
CA LYS A 82 -10.25 14.31 8.61
C LYS A 82 -8.94 14.55 7.88
N GLY A 83 -9.01 14.66 6.56
CA GLY A 83 -7.84 14.93 5.71
C GLY A 83 -7.34 13.72 4.94
N VAL A 84 -6.12 13.83 4.43
CA VAL A 84 -5.43 12.79 3.67
C VAL A 84 -4.08 12.48 4.26
N LEU A 85 -3.63 11.24 4.06
CA LEU A 85 -2.30 10.81 4.41
C LEU A 85 -1.34 11.16 3.29
N VAL A 86 -0.24 11.79 3.66
CA VAL A 86 0.88 12.04 2.78
C VAL A 86 2.18 11.56 3.43
N TRP A 87 3.11 11.12 2.60
CA TRP A 87 4.48 10.84 2.99
C TRP A 87 5.42 11.73 2.17
N LYS A 88 6.70 11.72 2.50
CA LYS A 88 7.72 12.47 1.78
C LYS A 88 8.64 11.51 1.05
N ASP A 89 8.83 11.73 -0.25
CA ASP A 89 9.85 11.03 -1.01
C ASP A 89 11.26 11.57 -0.70
N ASP A 90 12.24 11.05 -1.42
CA ASP A 90 13.65 11.43 -1.33
C ASP A 90 13.94 12.86 -1.81
N GLU A 91 13.10 13.40 -2.69
CA GLU A 91 13.12 14.81 -3.11
C GLU A 91 12.37 15.74 -2.13
N ASN A 92 11.85 15.19 -1.03
CA ASN A 92 11.12 15.89 0.02
C ASN A 92 9.75 16.45 -0.44
N ASP A 93 9.23 15.93 -1.55
CA ASP A 93 7.92 16.21 -2.10
C ASP A 93 6.82 15.41 -1.39
N LEU A 94 5.61 15.99 -1.34
CA LEU A 94 4.46 15.37 -0.68
C LEU A 94 3.75 14.40 -1.61
N VAL A 95 3.85 13.11 -1.30
CA VAL A 95 3.19 12.04 -2.05
C VAL A 95 1.94 11.57 -1.31
N LEU A 96 0.81 11.46 -2.03
CA LEU A 96 -0.46 11.01 -1.48
C LEU A 96 -0.45 9.51 -1.21
N LEU A 97 -0.78 9.11 0.03
CA LEU A 97 -0.88 7.71 0.43
C LEU A 97 -2.36 7.27 0.44
N ASN A 98 -2.85 6.83 -0.71
CA ASN A 98 -4.27 6.45 -0.91
C ASN A 98 -4.47 4.98 -1.34
N SER A 99 -3.41 4.20 -1.47
CA SER A 99 -3.48 2.82 -1.95
C SER A 99 -2.40 1.93 -1.32
N SER A 100 -2.60 0.62 -1.40
CA SER A 100 -1.60 -0.38 -0.98
C SER A 100 -0.30 -0.26 -1.79
N ASN A 101 -0.37 0.07 -3.08
CA ASN A 101 0.81 0.27 -3.92
C ASN A 101 1.65 1.45 -3.42
N GLU A 102 1.01 2.58 -3.12
CA GLU A 102 1.70 3.76 -2.56
C GLU A 102 2.32 3.48 -1.20
N LEU A 103 1.64 2.70 -0.35
CA LEU A 103 2.22 2.26 0.92
C LEU A 103 3.46 1.38 0.69
N SER A 104 3.44 0.46 -0.26
CA SER A 104 4.59 -0.37 -0.61
C SER A 104 5.78 0.47 -1.11
N VAL A 105 5.51 1.51 -1.90
CA VAL A 105 6.54 2.47 -2.33
C VAL A 105 7.08 3.22 -1.12
N ALA A 106 6.22 3.85 -0.30
CA ALA A 106 6.62 4.60 0.88
C ALA A 106 7.48 3.77 1.87
N MET A 107 7.17 2.47 2.02
CA MET A 107 7.95 1.56 2.86
C MET A 107 9.34 1.24 2.30
N LYS A 108 9.53 1.29 0.97
CA LYS A 108 10.85 1.11 0.33
C LYS A 108 11.73 2.35 0.45
N TYR A 109 11.14 3.54 0.43
CA TYR A 109 11.85 4.83 0.44
C TYR A 109 12.00 5.44 1.83
N LYS A 110 11.59 4.75 2.90
CA LYS A 110 11.73 5.30 4.25
C LYS A 110 13.22 5.53 4.58
N PRO A 111 13.63 6.73 4.99
CA PRO A 111 15.04 7.05 5.28
C PRO A 111 15.54 6.44 6.59
N ASP A 112 14.62 6.02 7.46
CA ASP A 112 14.92 5.41 8.75
C ASP A 112 13.97 4.23 9.02
N LYS A 113 14.00 3.72 10.26
CA LYS A 113 13.14 2.60 10.67
C LYS A 113 11.64 2.91 10.49
N PHE A 114 11.25 4.18 10.59
CA PHE A 114 9.86 4.62 10.64
C PHE A 114 9.32 5.04 9.27
N LEU A 115 8.14 4.54 8.94
CA LEU A 115 7.29 5.17 7.93
C LEU A 115 6.73 6.48 8.51
N ARG A 116 7.14 7.60 7.93
CA ARG A 116 6.76 8.94 8.39
C ARG A 116 5.55 9.44 7.61
N LEU A 117 4.42 9.51 8.28
CA LEU A 117 3.16 9.96 7.70
C LEU A 117 2.75 11.31 8.27
N ASN A 118 2.16 12.15 7.44
CA ASN A 118 1.51 13.39 7.87
C ASN A 118 0.07 13.37 7.40
N THR A 119 -0.83 13.92 8.20
CA THR A 119 -2.17 14.25 7.74
C THR A 119 -2.23 15.71 7.34
N THR A 120 -2.79 15.96 6.17
CA THR A 120 -3.00 17.30 5.63
C THR A 120 -4.41 17.43 5.05
N GLU A 121 -4.83 18.66 4.78
CA GLU A 121 -6.08 18.91 4.05
C GLU A 121 -5.95 18.52 2.57
N TRP A 122 -7.06 18.06 1.97
CA TRP A 122 -7.11 17.70 0.55
C TRP A 122 -6.60 18.82 -0.36
N LYS A 123 -6.92 20.08 -0.04
CA LYS A 123 -6.47 21.26 -0.78
C LYS A 123 -4.95 21.34 -0.83
N ILE A 124 -4.29 21.17 0.32
CA ILE A 124 -2.83 21.25 0.42
C ILE A 124 -2.17 20.09 -0.32
N ALA A 125 -2.72 18.88 -0.22
CA ALA A 125 -2.19 17.72 -0.94
C ALA A 125 -2.25 17.92 -2.47
N ILE A 126 -3.36 18.45 -3.01
CA ILE A 126 -3.43 18.80 -4.43
C ILE A 126 -2.40 19.88 -4.76
N PHE A 127 -2.30 20.94 -3.96
CA PHE A 127 -1.38 22.03 -4.28
C PHE A 127 0.10 21.59 -4.24
N GLY A 128 0.47 20.74 -3.28
CA GLY A 128 1.80 20.11 -3.21
C GLY A 128 2.10 19.27 -4.44
N LEU A 129 1.18 18.38 -4.83
CA LEU A 129 1.30 17.58 -6.06
C LEU A 129 1.28 18.44 -7.33
N SER A 130 0.58 19.58 -7.31
CA SER A 130 0.53 20.52 -8.43
C SER A 130 1.72 21.47 -8.48
N SER A 131 2.55 21.56 -7.44
CA SER A 131 3.77 22.38 -7.49
C SER A 131 4.74 21.83 -8.54
N LEU A 132 4.78 20.50 -8.71
CA LEU A 132 5.41 19.84 -9.87
C LEU A 132 4.80 20.29 -11.21
N HIS A 133 3.51 20.64 -11.23
CA HIS A 133 2.85 21.21 -12.41
C HIS A 133 3.08 22.72 -12.57
N ARG A 134 3.35 23.45 -11.49
CA ARG A 134 3.60 24.89 -11.53
C ARG A 134 4.97 25.22 -12.10
N GLU A 135 5.99 24.39 -11.88
CA GLU A 135 7.25 24.55 -12.60
C GLU A 135 7.07 24.32 -14.11
N MET A 136 6.23 23.36 -14.50
CA MET A 136 5.95 23.11 -15.92
C MET A 136 5.23 24.29 -16.61
N ILE A 137 4.39 25.03 -15.89
CA ILE A 137 3.72 26.23 -16.42
C ILE A 137 4.69 27.42 -16.42
N PHE A 138 5.55 27.57 -15.41
CA PHE A 138 6.46 28.71 -15.33
C PHE A 138 7.56 28.66 -16.41
N VAL A 139 8.04 27.47 -16.79
CA VAL A 139 9.00 27.32 -17.91
C VAL A 139 8.37 27.70 -19.25
N LYS A 140 7.05 27.50 -19.43
CA LYS A 140 6.35 27.90 -20.67
C LYS A 140 6.01 29.39 -20.75
N GLN A 141 6.16 30.14 -19.66
CA GLN A 141 5.85 31.57 -19.62
C GLN A 141 7.08 32.47 -19.55
N LEU A 142 8.29 31.98 -19.84
CA LEU A 142 9.36 32.88 -20.24
C LEU A 142 9.01 33.42 -21.64
N PRO A 143 8.60 34.70 -21.78
CA PRO A 143 8.49 35.28 -23.11
C PRO A 143 9.88 35.24 -23.74
N GLU A 144 9.98 34.66 -24.94
CA GLU A 144 11.16 34.85 -25.77
C GLU A 144 11.42 36.35 -25.86
N ASN A 145 12.56 36.77 -25.33
CA ASN A 145 13.02 38.16 -25.43
C ASN A 145 13.14 38.48 -26.93
N PRO A 146 12.34 39.40 -27.49
CA PRO A 146 12.38 39.69 -28.93
C PRO A 146 13.58 40.56 -29.35
N ASN A 147 14.57 40.77 -28.47
CA ASN A 147 15.78 41.54 -28.77
C ASN A 147 17.03 40.68 -28.94
N ASN A 148 16.92 39.49 -29.53
CA ASN A 148 18.08 38.75 -30.05
C ASN A 148 17.88 38.45 -31.55
#